data_AF-A0A0R1MUP9-F1
#
_entry.id   AF-A0A0R1MUP9-F1
#
_cell.length_a   1.000
_cell.length_b   1.000
_cell.length_c   1.000
_cell.angle_alpha   90.00
_cell.angle_beta   90.00
_cell.angle_gamma   90.00
#
_symmetry.space_group_name_H-M   'P 1'
#
loop_
_entity.id
_entity.type
_entity.pdbx_description
1 polymer ?
#
loop_
_entity_poly.entity_id
_entity_poly.type
_entity_poly.pdbx_seq_one_letter_code
_entity_poly.pdbx_strand_id
1 'polypeptide(L)'
;MKIFENFKELEESDKILAQELLKEVGEGEWQQDQLYVHDNLFEFTKHELTDGWYMDNNLDKDYNGAPDLMNYIDTESLGRDLSERWDISSHFLSEDDSVVETSCGW
;
A
#
# COMPACT_ATOMS: atom_id res chain seq x y z
N MET A 1 5.86 -3.76 2.73
CA MET A 1 5.65 -3.66 1.29
C MET A 1 6.42 -4.77 0.58
N LYS A 2 5.77 -5.49 -0.32
CA LYS A 2 6.38 -6.41 -1.28
C LYS A 2 6.29 -5.77 -2.67
N ILE A 3 7.32 -5.95 -3.48
CA ILE A 3 7.36 -5.43 -4.86
C ILE A 3 7.29 -6.63 -5.79
N PHE A 4 6.37 -6.60 -6.73
CA PHE A 4 6.24 -7.58 -7.81
C PHE A 4 6.57 -6.87 -9.12
N GLU A 5 7.36 -7.50 -9.99
CA GLU A 5 7.80 -6.86 -11.24
C GLU A 5 6.68 -6.71 -12.27
N ASN A 6 5.58 -7.46 -12.12
CA ASN A 6 4.40 -7.42 -12.97
C ASN A 6 3.25 -8.23 -12.34
N PHE A 7 2.06 -8.16 -12.95
CA PHE A 7 0.88 -8.91 -12.53
C PHE A 7 1.11 -10.42 -12.47
N LYS A 8 1.93 -10.99 -13.37
CA LYS A 8 2.18 -12.43 -13.39
C LYS A 8 2.91 -12.90 -12.14
N GLU A 9 3.86 -12.11 -11.62
CA GLU A 9 4.56 -12.43 -10.38
C GLU A 9 3.62 -12.35 -9.17
N LEU A 10 2.72 -11.36 -9.15
CA LEU A 10 1.64 -11.30 -8.16
C LEU A 10 0.75 -12.54 -8.23
N GLU A 11 0.32 -12.95 -9.43
CA GLU A 11 -0.53 -14.14 -9.61
C GLU A 11 0.15 -15.45 -9.17
N GLU A 12 1.46 -15.58 -9.41
CA GLU A 12 2.25 -16.74 -8.99
C GLU A 12 2.40 -16.81 -7.45
N SER A 13 2.47 -15.65 -6.78
CA SER A 13 2.62 -15.56 -5.32
C SER A 13 1.28 -15.60 -4.57
N ASP A 14 0.30 -14.83 -5.03
CA ASP A 14 -1.03 -14.69 -4.44
C ASP A 14 -2.10 -14.61 -5.53
N LYS A 15 -2.60 -15.78 -5.88
CA LYS A 15 -3.62 -15.92 -6.92
C LYS A 15 -4.96 -15.29 -6.54
N ILE A 16 -5.31 -15.23 -5.25
CA ILE A 16 -6.60 -14.67 -4.82
C ILE A 16 -6.58 -13.16 -5.02
N LEU A 17 -5.55 -12.50 -4.49
CA LEU A 17 -5.37 -11.06 -4.64
C LEU A 17 -5.25 -10.64 -6.11
N ALA A 18 -4.47 -11.38 -6.91
CA ALA A 18 -4.34 -11.12 -8.34
C ALA A 18 -5.69 -11.20 -9.08
N GLN A 19 -6.50 -12.22 -8.78
CA GLN A 19 -7.81 -12.38 -9.41
C GLN A 19 -8.80 -11.31 -8.99
N GLU A 20 -8.75 -10.87 -7.74
CA GLU A 20 -9.58 -9.80 -7.23
C GLU A 20 -9.24 -8.46 -7.90
N LEU A 21 -7.95 -8.11 -7.93
CA LEU A 21 -7.44 -6.93 -8.61
C LEU A 21 -7.89 -6.91 -10.08
N LEU A 22 -7.61 -7.98 -10.82
CA LEU A 22 -7.98 -8.08 -12.25
C LEU A 22 -9.49 -7.97 -12.48
N LYS A 23 -10.30 -8.50 -11.56
CA LYS A 23 -11.76 -8.42 -11.64
C LYS A 23 -12.26 -7.00 -11.43
N GLU A 24 -11.64 -6.24 -10.53
CA GLU A 24 -12.07 -4.87 -10.20
C GLU A 24 -11.56 -3.84 -11.23
N VAL A 25 -10.28 -3.89 -11.59
CA VAL A 25 -9.66 -2.86 -12.44
C VAL A 25 -9.59 -3.24 -13.92
N GLY A 26 -9.70 -4.53 -14.26
CA GLY A 26 -9.67 -5.03 -15.63
C GLY A 26 -8.25 -5.20 -16.20
N GLU A 27 -8.16 -5.73 -17.42
CA GLU A 27 -6.90 -5.86 -18.16
C GLU A 27 -6.37 -4.49 -18.60
N GLY A 28 -5.05 -4.28 -18.53
CA GLY A 28 -4.41 -3.01 -18.88
C GLY A 28 -2.89 -3.08 -18.92
N GLU A 29 -2.24 -1.97 -19.33
CA GLU A 29 -0.77 -1.87 -19.46
C GLU A 29 -0.07 -2.05 -18.10
N TRP A 30 -0.74 -1.69 -17.00
CA TRP A 30 -0.30 -1.88 -15.62
C TRP A 30 0.12 -3.32 -15.31
N GLN A 31 -0.42 -4.30 -16.03
CA GLN A 31 -0.07 -5.71 -15.84
C GLN A 31 1.40 -6.01 -16.18
N GLN A 32 2.08 -5.12 -16.91
CA GLN A 32 3.50 -5.22 -17.25
C GLN A 32 4.40 -4.36 -16.34
N ASP A 33 3.82 -3.56 -15.44
CA ASP A 33 4.53 -2.66 -14.54
C ASP A 33 4.60 -3.21 -13.11
N GLN A 34 5.48 -2.61 -12.32
CA GLN A 34 5.68 -2.99 -10.93
C GLN A 34 4.43 -2.74 -10.08
N LEU A 35 4.12 -3.70 -9.21
CA LEU A 35 3.05 -3.63 -8.23
C LEU A 35 3.65 -3.60 -6.82
N TYR A 36 3.21 -2.63 -6.03
CA TYR A 36 3.61 -2.48 -4.63
C TYR A 36 2.46 -2.97 -3.76
N VAL A 37 2.72 -3.98 -2.93
CA VAL A 37 1.68 -4.65 -2.13
C VAL A 37 1.97 -4.52 -0.64
N HIS A 38 0.98 -4.05 0.11
CA HIS A 38 0.97 -4.01 1.57
C HIS A 38 -0.01 -5.05 2.08
N ASP A 39 0.42 -5.84 3.06
CA ASP A 39 -0.34 -6.98 3.58
C ASP A 39 -1.64 -6.57 4.31
N ASN A 40 -1.79 -5.28 4.65
CA ASN A 40 -3.01 -4.69 5.21
C ASN A 40 -2.90 -3.15 5.26
N LEU A 41 -3.99 -2.46 5.59
CA LEU A 41 -4.02 -1.01 5.83
C LEU A 41 -3.02 -0.52 6.89
N PHE A 42 -2.69 -1.33 7.91
CA PHE A 42 -1.70 -0.94 8.92
C PHE A 42 -0.30 -0.83 8.30
N GLU A 43 0.11 -1.82 7.52
CA GLU A 43 1.40 -1.82 6.81
C GLU A 43 1.46 -0.75 5.71
N PHE A 44 0.35 -0.46 5.05
CA PHE A 44 0.24 0.69 4.13
C PHE A 44 0.43 2.02 4.87
N THR A 45 -0.32 2.24 5.96
CA THR A 45 -0.25 3.48 6.73
C THR A 45 1.14 3.71 7.32
N LYS A 46 1.79 2.65 7.80
CA LYS A 46 3.15 2.74 8.29
C LYS A 46 4.11 3.17 7.17
N HIS A 47 3.97 2.61 5.97
CA HIS A 47 4.76 3.03 4.82
C HIS A 47 4.53 4.51 4.48
N GLU A 48 3.28 4.96 4.45
CA GLU A 48 2.96 6.37 4.20
C GLU A 48 3.59 7.31 5.23
N LEU A 49 3.70 6.88 6.49
CA LEU A 49 4.32 7.62 7.58
C LEU A 49 5.85 7.71 7.49
N THR A 50 6.51 6.71 6.91
CA THR A 50 7.98 6.59 6.88
C THR A 50 8.59 6.95 5.54
N ASP A 51 7.97 6.51 4.45
CA ASP A 51 8.54 6.53 3.10
C ASP A 51 7.59 7.15 2.04
N GLY A 52 6.29 7.24 2.34
CA GLY A 52 5.28 7.82 1.45
C GLY A 52 4.97 9.30 1.75
N TRP A 53 3.68 9.68 1.73
CA TRP A 53 3.24 11.08 1.77
C TRP A 53 3.73 11.88 2.98
N TYR A 54 3.98 11.22 4.10
CA TYR A 54 4.38 11.86 5.34
C TYR A 54 5.87 11.70 5.65
N MET A 55 6.68 11.18 4.71
CA MET A 55 8.11 10.93 4.91
C MET A 55 8.87 12.18 5.42
N ASP A 56 8.47 13.37 4.97
CA ASP A 56 9.10 14.64 5.36
C ASP A 56 8.91 14.99 6.85
N ASN A 57 7.99 14.33 7.55
CA ASN A 57 7.84 14.47 9.00
C ASN A 57 8.96 13.73 9.77
N ASN A 58 9.72 12.87 9.09
CA ASN A 58 10.87 12.15 9.63
C ASN A 58 10.51 11.45 10.96
N LEU A 59 9.45 10.64 10.91
CA LEU A 59 8.87 9.97 12.06
C LEU A 59 9.70 8.76 12.50
N ASP A 60 10.28 8.03 11.53
CA ASP A 60 11.20 6.91 11.76
C ASP A 60 12.63 7.41 12.00
N LYS A 61 12.87 7.94 13.20
CA LYS A 61 14.19 8.37 13.64
C LYS A 61 14.47 7.99 15.08
N ASP A 62 15.76 7.96 15.44
CA ASP A 62 16.17 7.85 16.83
C ASP A 62 15.88 9.16 17.58
N TYR A 63 15.01 9.07 18.59
CA TYR A 63 14.64 10.17 19.47
C TYR A 63 15.58 10.30 20.69
N ASN A 64 16.74 9.65 20.68
CA ASN A 64 17.75 9.70 21.74
C ASN A 64 17.19 9.34 23.13
N GLY A 65 16.35 8.30 23.18
CA GLY A 65 15.71 7.81 24.41
C GLY A 65 14.40 8.49 24.79
N ALA A 66 13.94 9.50 24.03
CA ALA A 66 12.54 9.93 24.12
C ALA A 66 11.60 8.90 23.45
N PRO A 67 10.30 8.88 23.81
CA PRO A 67 9.35 7.95 23.21
C PRO A 67 9.25 8.11 21.69
N ASP A 68 9.15 6.97 21.00
CA ASP A 68 8.92 6.94 19.55
C ASP A 68 7.47 7.33 19.24
N LEU A 69 7.32 8.38 18.44
CA LEU A 69 6.05 8.98 18.06
C LEU A 69 5.15 8.01 17.29
N MET A 70 5.72 7.04 16.56
CA MET A 70 4.94 6.03 15.84
C MET A 70 4.04 5.22 16.77
N ASN A 71 4.41 5.05 18.04
CA ASN A 71 3.58 4.33 19.03
C ASN A 71 2.34 5.11 19.49
N TYR A 72 2.22 6.38 19.10
CA TYR A 72 1.13 7.27 19.51
C TYR A 72 0.25 7.70 18.34
N ILE A 73 0.60 7.31 17.11
CA ILE A 73 -0.21 7.56 15.93
C ILE A 73 -1.27 6.47 15.84
N ASP A 74 -2.53 6.87 15.72
CA ASP A 74 -3.64 5.96 15.42
C ASP A 74 -3.58 5.57 13.94
N THR A 75 -2.77 4.55 13.64
CA THR A 75 -2.56 4.02 12.30
C THR A 75 -3.82 3.39 11.70
N GLU A 76 -4.73 2.88 12.53
CA GLU A 76 -5.96 2.24 12.06
C GLU A 76 -6.92 3.29 11.49
N SER A 77 -7.21 4.33 12.27
CA SER A 77 -8.07 5.43 11.82
C SER A 77 -7.45 6.18 10.64
N LEU A 78 -6.14 6.45 10.68
CA LEU A 78 -5.45 7.12 9.58
C LEU A 78 -5.48 6.29 8.31
N GLY A 79 -5.22 4.98 8.37
CA GLY A 79 -5.24 4.11 7.19
C GLY A 79 -6.59 4.06 6.51
N ARG A 80 -7.67 3.97 7.29
CA ARG A 80 -9.04 4.06 6.76
C ARG A 80 -9.30 5.42 6.10
N ASP A 81 -8.88 6.51 6.74
CA ASP A 81 -9.08 7.85 6.16
C ASP A 81 -8.28 8.06 4.87
N LEU A 82 -7.08 7.47 4.77
CA LEU A 82 -6.27 7.48 3.55
C LEU A 82 -6.95 6.65 2.45
N SER A 83 -7.46 5.46 2.78
CA SER A 83 -8.10 4.58 1.79
C SER A 83 -9.38 5.14 1.19
N GLU A 84 -10.09 5.97 1.93
CA GLU A 84 -11.27 6.68 1.43
C GLU A 84 -10.94 7.88 0.52
N ARG A 85 -9.67 8.30 0.46
CA ARG A 85 -9.27 9.58 -0.17
C ARG A 85 -8.14 9.48 -1.18
N TRP A 86 -7.46 8.34 -1.29
CA TRP A 86 -6.37 8.15 -2.24
C TRP A 86 -6.84 8.23 -3.70
N ASP A 87 -5.88 8.26 -4.61
CA ASP A 87 -6.17 8.20 -6.03
C ASP A 87 -6.52 6.77 -6.45
N ILE A 88 -7.82 6.51 -6.62
CA ILE A 88 -8.35 5.21 -7.04
C ILE A 88 -7.83 4.75 -8.41
N SER A 89 -7.24 5.64 -9.21
CA SER A 89 -6.63 5.25 -10.49
C SER A 89 -5.31 4.50 -10.32
N SER A 90 -4.72 4.51 -9.12
CA SER A 90 -3.43 3.88 -8.81
C SER A 90 -3.43 3.07 -7.53
N HIS A 91 -4.52 3.05 -6.77
CA HIS A 91 -4.67 2.33 -5.50
C HIS A 91 -5.88 1.39 -5.53
N PHE A 92 -5.69 0.21 -4.97
CA PHE A 92 -6.72 -0.82 -4.83
C PHE A 92 -6.64 -1.41 -3.42
N LEU A 93 -7.79 -1.52 -2.76
CA LEU A 93 -7.95 -2.19 -1.47
C LEU A 93 -8.75 -3.46 -1.69
N SER A 94 -8.15 -4.60 -1.36
CA SER A 94 -8.84 -5.90 -1.44
C SER A 94 -9.80 -6.12 -0.28
N GLU A 95 -10.66 -7.12 -0.44
CA GLU A 95 -11.58 -7.61 0.60
C GLU A 95 -10.86 -8.12 1.86
N ASP A 96 -9.57 -8.49 1.76
CA ASP A 96 -8.73 -8.92 2.88
C ASP A 96 -7.82 -7.82 3.48
N ASP A 97 -8.14 -6.57 3.19
CA ASP A 97 -7.46 -5.34 3.61
C ASP A 97 -6.06 -5.11 2.99
N SER A 98 -5.59 -5.98 2.09
CA SER A 98 -4.34 -5.75 1.34
C SER A 98 -4.47 -4.51 0.43
N VAL A 99 -3.39 -3.72 0.35
CA VAL A 99 -3.34 -2.55 -0.53
C VAL A 99 -2.40 -2.85 -1.69
N VAL A 100 -2.84 -2.60 -2.91
CA VAL A 100 -2.03 -2.69 -4.13
C VAL A 100 -1.92 -1.32 -4.77
N GLU A 101 -0.69 -0.94 -5.11
CA GLU A 101 -0.37 0.33 -5.76
C GLU A 101 0.40 0.11 -7.06
N THR A 102 0.20 1.01 -8.02
CA THR A 102 0.95 1.07 -9.28
C THR A 102 1.39 2.50 -9.58
N SER A 103 2.54 2.66 -10.23
CA SER A 103 3.07 3.98 -10.62
C SER A 103 2.48 4.53 -11.92
N CYS A 104 1.86 3.69 -12.74
CA CYS A 104 1.34 4.05 -14.06
C CYS A 104 -0.20 4.15 -14.12
N GLY A 105 -0.87 3.78 -13.03
CA GLY A 105 -2.33 3.65 -12.96
C GLY A 105 -2.84 2.32 -13.50
N TRP A 106 -4.14 2.04 -13.34
CA TRP A 106 -4.85 0.88 -13.90
C TRP A 106 -5.23 1.06 -15.37
#